data_AF-A0A2I6S887-F1
#
_entry.id   AF-A0A2I6S887-F1
#
_cell.length_a   1.000
_cell.length_b   1.000
_cell.length_c   1.000
_cell.angle_alpha   90.00
_cell.angle_beta   90.00
_cell.angle_gamma   90.00
#
_symmetry.space_group_name_H-M   'P 1'
#
loop_
_entity.id
_entity.type
_entity.pdbx_description
1 polymer ?
#
loop_
_entity_poly.entity_id
_entity_poly.type
_entity_poly.pdbx_seq_one_letter_code
_entity_poly.pdbx_strand_id
1 'polypeptide(L)'
;MNIRNLVIAGLFAAGSAQADPFAGADIEAGGFIHADQCVACHTQKFGGPEGSNAYTRADRRVTSPDSLLQQLTACTTVLNLGLFPEDERDIAAYLNKHYYKFE
;
A
#
# COMPACT_ATOMS: atom_id res chain seq x y z
N MET A 1 15.09 56.88 -22.16
CA MET A 1 14.62 55.57 -22.68
C MET A 1 14.60 54.61 -21.50
N ASN A 2 13.40 54.33 -20.98
CA ASN A 2 13.16 53.67 -19.70
C ASN A 2 13.46 52.18 -19.79
N ILE A 3 14.30 51.67 -18.89
CA ILE A 3 14.51 50.24 -18.74
C ILE A 3 13.42 49.71 -17.81
N ARG A 4 12.58 48.85 -18.41
CA ARG A 4 11.33 48.29 -17.89
C ARG A 4 11.57 47.42 -16.66
N ASN A 5 10.66 47.54 -15.69
CA ASN A 5 10.48 46.64 -14.55
C ASN A 5 10.65 45.17 -14.96
N LEU A 6 11.62 44.49 -14.34
CA LEU A 6 11.76 43.05 -14.40
C LEU A 6 11.04 42.48 -13.17
N VAL A 7 9.79 42.08 -13.35
CA VAL A 7 9.03 41.34 -12.34
C VAL A 7 9.60 39.92 -12.30
N ILE A 8 10.35 39.60 -11.25
CA ILE A 8 10.76 38.22 -10.95
C ILE A 8 9.55 37.53 -10.33
N ALA A 9 8.76 36.85 -11.16
CA ALA A 9 7.74 35.92 -10.70
C ALA A 9 8.44 34.65 -10.19
N GLY A 10 8.72 34.61 -8.89
CA GLY A 10 9.18 33.40 -8.21
C GLY A 10 8.07 32.36 -8.16
N LEU A 11 8.13 31.39 -9.08
CA LEU A 11 7.26 30.22 -9.04
C LEU A 11 7.76 29.30 -7.92
N PHE A 12 7.12 29.37 -6.75
CA PHE A 12 7.32 28.39 -5.69
C PHE A 12 6.79 27.04 -6.17
N ALA A 13 7.69 26.15 -6.58
CA ALA A 13 7.38 24.73 -6.67
C ALA A 13 7.24 24.18 -5.25
N ALA A 14 6.03 24.21 -4.70
CA ALA A 14 5.69 23.41 -3.53
C ALA A 14 5.73 21.94 -3.98
N GLY A 15 6.84 21.26 -3.71
CA GLY A 15 6.90 19.81 -3.81
C GLY A 15 5.89 19.25 -2.81
N SER A 16 4.86 18.57 -3.30
CA SER A 16 3.96 17.79 -2.46
C SER A 16 4.82 16.74 -1.76
N ALA A 17 5.07 16.92 -0.47
CA ALA A 17 5.52 15.81 0.37
C ALA A 17 4.32 14.86 0.46
N GLN A 18 4.28 13.84 -0.40
CA GLN A 18 3.28 12.79 -0.26
C GLN A 18 3.58 12.02 1.02
N ALA A 19 2.56 11.88 1.86
CA ALA A 19 2.69 11.26 3.17
C ALA A 19 2.57 9.75 3.00
N ASP A 20 3.50 8.98 3.58
CA ASP A 20 3.38 7.52 3.59
C ASP A 20 2.02 7.12 4.19
N PRO A 21 1.14 6.47 3.42
CA PRO A 21 -0.21 6.15 3.87
C PRO A 21 -0.23 5.14 5.03
N PHE A 22 0.88 4.47 5.31
CA PHE A 22 1.04 3.54 6.43
C PHE A 22 2.19 3.94 7.36
N ALA A 23 2.42 5.25 7.53
CA ALA A 23 3.48 5.76 8.39
C ALA A 23 3.45 5.14 9.80
N GLY A 24 4.60 4.64 10.25
CA GLY A 24 4.76 4.01 11.57
C GLY A 24 4.37 2.54 11.64
N ALA A 25 3.95 1.92 10.54
CA ALA A 25 3.74 0.48 10.46
C ALA A 25 5.05 -0.32 10.50
N ASP A 26 5.03 -1.50 11.09
CA ASP A 26 6.14 -2.45 11.09
C ASP A 26 6.08 -3.33 9.84
N ILE A 27 6.80 -2.90 8.81
CA ILE A 27 6.82 -3.59 7.50
C ILE A 27 7.43 -4.99 7.61
N GLU A 28 8.35 -5.21 8.55
CA GLU A 28 8.99 -6.51 8.74
C GLU A 28 8.02 -7.50 9.38
N ALA A 29 7.35 -7.08 10.47
CA ALA A 29 6.26 -7.86 11.07
C ALA A 29 5.16 -8.17 10.05
N GLY A 30 4.73 -7.16 9.28
CA GLY A 30 3.74 -7.33 8.22
C GLY A 30 4.13 -8.36 7.16
N GLY A 31 5.42 -8.40 6.78
CA GLY A 31 5.96 -9.41 5.87
C GLY A 31 5.93 -10.82 6.45
N PHE A 32 6.24 -10.99 7.73
CA PHE A 32 6.16 -12.30 8.40
C PHE A 32 4.72 -12.80 8.50
N ILE A 33 3.78 -11.95 8.91
CA ILE A 33 2.36 -12.33 9.02
C ILE A 33 1.78 -12.63 7.63
N HIS A 34 2.14 -11.84 6.62
CA HIS A 34 1.73 -12.10 5.24
C HIS A 34 2.20 -13.48 4.74
N ALA A 35 3.46 -13.82 4.98
CA ALA A 35 4.02 -15.10 4.59
C ALA A 35 3.29 -16.28 5.28
N ASP A 36 3.03 -16.16 6.59
CA ASP A 36 2.40 -17.21 7.40
C ASP A 36 0.89 -17.38 7.09
N GLN A 37 0.15 -16.28 6.95
CA GLN A 37 -1.32 -16.30 6.94
C GLN A 37 -1.94 -16.16 5.53
N CYS A 38 -1.22 -15.61 4.54
CA CYS A 38 -1.82 -15.25 3.24
C CYS A 38 -1.29 -16.09 2.07
N VAL A 39 0.01 -16.38 2.05
CA VAL A 39 0.69 -16.90 0.86
C VAL A 39 0.15 -18.25 0.39
N ALA A 40 -0.12 -19.20 1.31
CA ALA A 40 -0.56 -20.54 0.92
C ALA A 40 -1.86 -20.51 0.10
N CYS A 41 -2.89 -19.84 0.63
CA CYS A 41 -4.17 -19.69 -0.03
C CYS A 41 -4.06 -18.86 -1.31
N HIS A 42 -3.26 -17.79 -1.31
CA HIS A 42 -3.08 -16.96 -2.50
C HIS A 42 -2.35 -17.68 -3.62
N THR A 43 -1.33 -18.48 -3.29
CA THR A 43 -0.62 -19.33 -4.23
C THR A 43 -1.57 -20.35 -4.85
N GLN A 44 -2.38 -21.02 -4.03
CA GLN A 44 -3.35 -22.01 -4.51
C GLN A 44 -4.41 -21.38 -5.44
N LYS A 45 -4.89 -20.17 -5.11
CA LYS A 45 -6.04 -19.56 -5.81
C LYS A 45 -5.66 -18.70 -7.01
N PHE A 46 -4.56 -17.97 -6.92
CA PHE A 46 -4.15 -16.97 -7.91
C PHE A 46 -2.82 -17.29 -8.59
N GLY A 47 -1.97 -18.09 -7.94
CA GLY A 47 -0.63 -18.42 -8.42
C GLY A 47 0.34 -17.24 -8.39
N GLY A 48 1.40 -17.35 -9.19
CA GLY A 48 2.54 -16.42 -9.16
C GLY A 48 3.51 -16.74 -8.01
N PRO A 49 4.73 -16.16 -8.03
CA PRO A 49 5.67 -16.29 -6.91
C PRO A 49 5.02 -15.84 -5.62
N GLU A 50 5.00 -16.71 -4.60
CA GLU A 50 4.39 -16.44 -3.28
C GLU A 50 2.94 -15.87 -3.35
N GLY A 51 2.13 -16.31 -4.33
CA GLY A 51 0.74 -15.87 -4.47
C GLY A 51 0.56 -14.43 -4.97
N SER A 52 1.63 -13.81 -5.48
CA SER A 52 1.65 -12.39 -5.88
C SER A 52 0.62 -11.98 -6.94
N ASN A 53 0.10 -12.92 -7.74
CA ASN A 53 -0.96 -12.62 -8.71
C ASN A 53 -2.24 -12.09 -8.03
N ALA A 54 -2.45 -12.36 -6.74
CA ALA A 54 -3.53 -11.75 -5.97
C ALA A 54 -3.48 -10.20 -5.99
N TYR A 55 -2.26 -9.64 -6.08
CA TYR A 55 -1.98 -8.20 -5.96
C TYR A 55 -1.61 -7.53 -7.28
N THR A 56 -1.27 -8.31 -8.31
CA THR A 56 -0.72 -7.81 -9.59
C THR A 56 -1.60 -8.08 -10.80
N ARG A 57 -2.67 -8.87 -10.66
CA ARG A 57 -3.60 -9.18 -11.76
C ARG A 57 -4.22 -7.93 -12.38
N ALA A 58 -4.48 -7.98 -13.69
CA ALA A 58 -4.97 -6.84 -14.46
C ALA A 58 -6.37 -6.34 -14.03
N ASP A 59 -7.22 -7.22 -13.50
CA ASP A 59 -8.56 -6.92 -13.00
C ASP A 59 -8.59 -6.60 -11.49
N ARG A 60 -7.45 -6.21 -10.91
CA ARG A 60 -7.36 -5.87 -9.49
C ARG A 60 -8.27 -4.69 -9.13
N ARG A 61 -9.05 -4.87 -8.06
CA ARG A 61 -10.05 -3.90 -7.58
C ARG A 61 -9.54 -2.95 -6.48
N VAL A 62 -8.44 -3.28 -5.83
CA VAL A 62 -7.80 -2.45 -4.80
C VAL A 62 -7.00 -1.35 -5.49
N THR A 63 -7.38 -0.09 -5.27
CA THR A 63 -6.86 1.09 -5.99
C THR A 63 -6.46 2.24 -5.07
N SER A 64 -6.60 2.09 -3.75
CA SER A 64 -6.17 3.06 -2.73
C SER A 64 -5.70 2.38 -1.44
N PRO A 65 -4.94 3.07 -0.57
CA PRO A 65 -4.56 2.56 0.75
C PRO A 65 -5.75 2.07 1.58
N ASP A 66 -6.82 2.86 1.64
CA ASP A 66 -8.03 2.51 2.40
C ASP A 66 -8.68 1.23 1.85
N SER A 67 -8.75 1.09 0.52
CA SER A 67 -9.31 -0.12 -0.09
C SER A 67 -8.45 -1.36 0.16
N LEU A 68 -7.13 -1.19 0.32
CA LEU A 68 -6.22 -2.28 0.66
C LEU A 68 -6.46 -2.75 2.10
N LEU A 69 -6.53 -1.80 3.05
CA LEU A 69 -6.83 -2.12 4.44
C LEU A 69 -8.21 -2.76 4.60
N GLN A 70 -9.24 -2.20 3.96
CA GLN A 70 -10.59 -2.79 3.95
C GLN A 70 -10.61 -4.21 3.38
N GLN A 71 -9.86 -4.47 2.31
CA GLN A 71 -9.77 -5.80 1.74
C GLN A 71 -9.07 -6.78 2.70
N LEU A 72 -8.04 -6.34 3.42
CA LEU A 72 -7.37 -7.13 4.45
C LEU A 72 -8.33 -7.46 5.59
N THR A 73 -8.95 -6.45 6.21
CA THR A 73 -9.93 -6.63 7.31
C THR A 73 -11.05 -7.58 6.92
N ALA A 74 -11.58 -7.48 5.69
CA ALA A 74 -12.62 -8.38 5.21
C ALA A 74 -12.12 -9.84 5.13
N CYS A 75 -10.92 -10.07 4.59
CA CYS A 75 -10.33 -11.41 4.49
C CYS A 75 -10.04 -12.02 5.86
N THR A 76 -9.37 -11.26 6.73
CA THR A 76 -8.96 -11.71 8.08
C THR A 76 -10.17 -12.02 8.96
N THR A 77 -11.23 -11.21 8.86
CA THR A 77 -12.49 -11.42 9.58
C THR A 77 -13.23 -12.66 9.09
N VAL A 78 -13.42 -12.79 7.77
CA VAL A 78 -14.13 -13.94 7.18
C VAL A 78 -13.40 -15.26 7.46
N LEU A 79 -12.07 -15.23 7.49
CA LEU A 79 -11.24 -16.38 7.79
C LEU A 79 -10.97 -16.58 9.29
N ASN A 80 -11.43 -15.65 10.15
CA ASN A 80 -11.23 -15.64 11.60
C ASN A 80 -9.75 -15.81 12.00
N LEU A 81 -8.86 -15.04 11.38
CA LEU A 81 -7.40 -15.15 11.59
C LEU A 81 -6.92 -14.53 12.90
N GLY A 82 -7.79 -13.80 13.62
CA GLY A 82 -7.46 -13.23 14.93
C GLY A 82 -6.41 -12.11 14.89
N LEU A 83 -6.20 -11.49 13.73
CA LEU A 83 -5.27 -10.38 13.58
C LEU A 83 -5.84 -9.10 14.21
N PHE A 84 -4.97 -8.34 14.88
CA PHE A 84 -5.31 -7.01 15.38
C PHE A 84 -5.26 -5.98 14.24
N PRO A 85 -5.91 -4.82 14.39
CA PRO A 85 -5.86 -3.75 13.38
C PRO A 85 -4.42 -3.30 13.04
N GLU A 86 -3.49 -3.39 13.99
CA GLU A 86 -2.08 -3.09 13.78
C GLU A 86 -1.42 -4.11 12.84
N ASP A 87 -1.67 -5.40 13.03
CA ASP A 87 -1.16 -6.47 12.16
C ASP A 87 -1.66 -6.30 10.73
N GLU A 88 -2.95 -5.95 10.56
CA GLU A 88 -3.54 -5.67 9.25
C GLU A 88 -2.89 -4.47 8.57
N ARG A 89 -2.62 -3.41 9.34
CA ARG A 89 -1.91 -2.22 8.86
C ARG A 89 -0.47 -2.54 8.46
N ASP A 90 0.21 -3.39 9.22
CA ASP A 90 1.58 -3.82 8.95
C ASP A 90 1.65 -4.66 7.67
N ILE A 91 0.70 -5.59 7.46
CA ILE A 91 0.55 -6.31 6.20
C ILE A 91 0.26 -5.33 5.05
N ALA A 92 -0.63 -4.36 5.26
CA ALA A 92 -0.96 -3.36 4.23
C ALA A 92 0.28 -2.55 3.82
N ALA A 93 1.11 -2.16 4.79
CA ALA A 93 2.37 -1.46 4.56
C ALA A 93 3.37 -2.32 3.76
N TYR A 94 3.52 -3.59 4.13
CA TYR A 94 4.33 -4.56 3.37
C TYR A 94 3.83 -4.69 1.92
N LEU A 95 2.54 -4.94 1.73
CA LEU A 95 1.96 -5.07 0.40
C LEU A 95 2.08 -3.76 -0.41
N ASN A 96 1.93 -2.60 0.24
CA ASN A 96 2.11 -1.32 -0.40
C ASN A 96 3.53 -1.12 -0.90
N LYS A 97 4.52 -1.39 -0.02
CA LYS A 97 5.93 -1.31 -0.34
C LYS A 97 6.32 -2.24 -1.49
N HIS A 98 5.72 -3.42 -1.61
CA HIS A 98 6.15 -4.41 -2.61
C HIS A 98 5.34 -4.38 -3.92
N TYR A 99 4.04 -4.07 -3.86
CA TYR A 99 3.12 -4.25 -5.00
C TYR A 99 2.35 -2.99 -5.38
N TYR A 100 1.80 -2.26 -4.40
CA TYR A 100 0.81 -1.20 -4.71
C TYR A 100 1.42 0.17 -4.97
N LYS A 101 2.44 0.58 -4.21
CA LYS A 101 3.13 1.87 -4.36
C LYS A 101 2.19 3.08 -4.25
N PHE A 102 1.18 2.98 -3.41
CA PHE A 102 0.35 4.13 -3.04
C PHE A 102 1.17 5.14 -2.26
N GLU A 103 0.83 6.40 -2.45
CA GLU A 103 1.43 7.59 -1.83
C GLU A 103 0.35 8.44 -1.14
#